data_AF-A0A2U1KQZ4-F1
#
_entry.id   AF-A0A2U1KQZ4-F1
#
_cell.length_a   1.000
_cell.length_b   1.000
_cell.length_c   1.000
_cell.angle_alpha   90.00
_cell.angle_beta   90.00
_cell.angle_gamma   90.00
#
_symmetry.space_group_name_H-M   'P 1'
#
loop_
_entity.id
_entity.type
_entity.pdbx_description
1 polymer ?
#
loop_
_entity_poly.entity_id
_entity_poly.type
_entity_poly.pdbx_seq_one_letter_code
_entity_poly.pdbx_strand_id
1 'polypeptide(L)'
;MKQYAVMMGGVEGNQGLETLDNWFKIEKTKDVIQRRIKGVIRVSTDVNIKFSGSTMCHESNVWKFKYDKNIKQYAVMMGGVEGNPGPETLDNWFKIEKTLFGYKFVYCPSVCSTCKVMCKDLGIVSGFSGMQRLAVSKDPLSVNFYKNV
;
A
#
# COMPACT_ATOMS: atom_id res chain seq x y z
N MET A 1 -0.86 -4.59 17.64
CA MET A 1 0.30 -3.72 17.35
C MET A 1 0.10 -3.14 15.96
N LYS A 2 0.33 -1.85 15.78
CA LYS A 2 0.18 -1.13 14.49
C LYS A 2 1.60 -0.88 13.97
N GLN A 3 1.88 -1.20 12.70
CA GLN A 3 3.15 -0.84 12.06
C GLN A 3 2.88 0.28 11.06
N TYR A 4 3.82 1.22 11.00
CA TYR A 4 3.75 2.36 10.13
C TYR A 4 4.96 2.35 9.19
N ALA A 5 4.79 2.95 8.02
CA ALA A 5 5.95 3.33 7.21
C ALA A 5 5.73 4.70 6.59
N VAL A 6 6.86 5.25 6.17
CA VAL A 6 6.99 6.57 5.56
C VAL A 6 7.18 6.37 4.08
N MET A 7 6.31 6.97 3.27
CA MET A 7 6.60 7.21 1.85
C MET A 7 7.30 8.57 1.78
N MET A 8 8.62 8.60 1.67
CA MET A 8 9.35 9.83 1.41
C MET A 8 9.06 10.26 -0.03
N GLY A 9 8.10 11.16 -0.23
CA GLY A 9 7.90 11.85 -1.49
C GLY A 9 8.77 13.11 -1.51
N GLY A 10 9.82 13.13 -2.35
CA GLY A 10 10.60 14.33 -2.58
C GLY A 10 9.87 15.29 -3.52
N VAL A 11 9.61 16.51 -3.06
CA VAL A 11 9.26 17.64 -3.93
C VAL A 11 10.42 18.62 -3.86
N GLU A 12 11.26 18.68 -4.90
CA GLU A 12 12.11 19.86 -5.13
C GLU A 12 11.27 20.88 -5.91
N GLY A 13 10.82 21.91 -5.19
CA GLY A 13 10.11 23.05 -5.74
C GLY A 13 10.03 24.14 -4.69
N ASN A 14 10.81 25.20 -4.88
CA ASN A 14 10.98 26.33 -3.96
C ASN A 14 9.64 26.96 -3.53
N GLN A 15 9.16 26.58 -2.35
CA GLN A 15 8.39 27.41 -1.42
C GLN A 15 8.25 26.63 -0.11
N GLY A 16 8.82 27.16 0.99
CA GLY A 16 8.46 26.83 2.38
C GLY A 16 8.45 25.36 2.78
N LEU A 17 9.46 24.94 3.55
CA LEU A 17 9.51 23.67 4.28
C LEU A 17 8.19 23.32 4.98
N GLU A 18 7.44 22.37 4.42
CA GLU A 18 6.74 21.31 5.17
C GLU A 18 6.83 20.02 4.35
N THR A 19 7.84 19.19 4.61
CA THR A 19 7.76 17.76 4.34
C THR A 19 6.63 17.22 5.22
N LEU A 20 5.41 17.17 4.69
CA LEU A 20 4.34 16.42 5.33
C LEU A 20 4.72 14.94 5.25
N ASP A 21 5.35 14.44 6.31
CA ASP A 21 5.65 13.03 6.48
C ASP A 21 4.32 12.26 6.47
N ASN A 22 3.99 11.67 5.32
CA ASN A 22 2.76 10.89 5.16
C ASN A 22 3.01 9.47 5.66
N TRP A 23 2.58 9.20 6.89
CA TRP A 23 2.61 7.88 7.50
C TRP A 23 1.41 7.06 7.05
N PHE A 24 1.66 5.87 6.51
CA PHE A 24 0.62 4.88 6.34
C PHE A 24 0.70 3.84 7.46
N LYS A 25 -0.45 3.24 7.72
CA LYS A 25 -0.68 2.21 8.72
C LYS A 25 -1.02 0.91 8.01
N ILE A 26 -0.29 -0.13 8.35
CA ILE A 26 -0.55 -1.48 7.86
C ILE A 26 -1.37 -2.20 8.92
N GLU A 27 -2.48 -2.80 8.49
CA GLU A 27 -3.35 -3.57 9.37
C GLU A 27 -3.49 -5.00 8.87
N LYS A 28 -3.47 -5.92 9.85
CA LYS A 28 -3.78 -7.30 9.59
C LYS A 28 -5.28 -7.47 9.59
N THR A 29 -5.79 -8.17 8.58
CA THR A 29 -7.19 -8.53 8.57
C THR A 29 -7.46 -9.56 9.67
N LYS A 30 -8.66 -9.50 10.25
CA LYS A 30 -9.10 -10.47 11.24
C LYS A 30 -9.33 -11.80 10.53
N ASP A 31 -8.30 -12.64 10.49
CA ASP A 31 -8.48 -14.05 10.10
C ASP A 31 -9.43 -14.72 11.09
N VAL A 32 -10.48 -15.36 10.57
CA VAL A 32 -11.47 -16.10 11.37
C VAL A 32 -10.85 -17.35 12.02
N ILE A 33 -9.65 -17.82 11.59
CA ILE A 33 -9.17 -19.19 11.94
C ILE A 33 -7.69 -19.29 12.40
N GLN A 34 -6.95 -18.22 12.69
CA GLN A 34 -5.60 -18.39 13.25
C GLN A 34 -5.42 -17.78 14.65
N ARG A 35 -5.33 -18.68 15.65
CA ARG A 35 -4.69 -18.46 16.97
C ARG A 35 -3.20 -18.09 16.80
N ARG A 36 -2.91 -16.99 16.11
CA ARG A 36 -1.56 -16.42 15.94
C ARG A 36 -1.47 -15.13 16.74
N ILE A 37 -0.27 -14.89 17.28
CA ILE A 37 0.12 -13.71 18.07
C ILE A 37 -0.54 -12.45 17.49
N LYS A 38 -1.48 -11.86 18.24
CA LYS A 38 -2.21 -10.66 17.83
C LYS A 38 -1.20 -9.54 17.55
N GLY A 39 -1.19 -9.03 16.33
CA GLY A 39 -0.47 -7.81 15.98
C GLY A 39 0.91 -7.96 15.33
N VAL A 40 1.35 -9.15 14.92
CA VAL A 40 2.54 -9.30 14.07
C VAL A 40 2.14 -9.32 12.61
N ILE A 41 2.64 -8.35 11.83
CA ILE A 41 2.57 -8.37 10.36
C ILE A 41 3.73 -9.21 9.85
N ARG A 42 3.44 -10.15 8.96
CA ARG A 42 4.42 -11.07 8.37
C ARG A 42 4.55 -10.77 6.89
N VAL A 43 5.72 -11.05 6.34
CA VAL A 43 5.93 -11.04 4.89
C VAL A 43 5.01 -12.05 4.21
N SER A 44 4.72 -11.82 2.94
CA SER A 44 3.89 -12.69 2.09
C SER A 44 2.49 -13.00 2.64
N THR A 45 1.98 -12.16 3.55
CA THR A 45 0.63 -12.25 4.11
C THR A 45 -0.22 -11.13 3.52
N ASP A 46 -1.45 -11.47 3.12
CA ASP A 46 -2.43 -10.49 2.63
C ASP A 46 -2.78 -9.48 3.74
N VAL A 47 -2.60 -8.20 3.46
CA VAL A 47 -2.89 -7.10 4.38
C VAL A 47 -3.62 -5.96 3.67
N ASN A 48 -4.44 -5.22 4.43
CA ASN A 48 -4.91 -3.91 4.01
C ASN A 48 -3.92 -2.84 4.50
N ILE A 49 -3.70 -1.82 3.67
CA ILE A 49 -2.84 -0.68 3.99
C ILE A 49 -3.71 0.57 3.91
N LYS A 50 -3.56 1.51 4.85
CA LYS A 50 -4.32 2.76 4.85
C LYS A 50 -3.52 3.94 5.37
N PHE A 51 -3.81 5.15 4.89
CA PHE A 51 -3.25 6.35 5.51
C PHE A 51 -3.88 6.60 6.90
N SER A 52 -3.05 7.06 7.83
CA SER A 52 -3.54 7.53 9.14
C SER A 52 -3.96 8.99 9.06
N GLY A 53 -4.92 9.39 9.90
CA GLY A 53 -5.45 10.75 9.94
C GLY A 53 -6.74 10.92 9.14
N SER A 54 -7.39 12.06 9.32
CA SER A 54 -8.56 12.48 8.55
C SER A 54 -8.12 13.10 7.23
N THR A 55 -8.79 12.75 6.13
CA THR A 55 -8.65 13.44 4.85
C THR A 55 -9.88 14.31 4.61
N MET A 56 -9.74 15.34 3.78
CA MET A 56 -10.90 16.11 3.28
C MET A 56 -11.68 15.35 2.19
N CYS A 57 -11.14 14.22 1.74
CA CYS A 57 -11.76 13.34 0.77
C CYS A 57 -12.86 12.51 1.47
N HIS A 58 -13.99 12.31 0.78
CA HIS A 58 -15.05 11.43 1.28
C HIS A 58 -14.66 9.95 1.14
N GLU A 59 -13.69 9.64 0.29
CA GLU A 59 -13.17 8.32 0.06
C GLU A 59 -12.40 7.78 1.28
N SER A 60 -12.49 6.46 1.48
CA SER A 60 -11.70 5.73 2.47
C SER A 60 -10.19 5.90 2.24
N ASN A 61 -9.42 6.01 3.32
CA ASN A 61 -7.95 6.06 3.28
C ASN A 61 -7.29 4.71 2.95
N VAL A 62 -8.08 3.65 2.77
CA VAL A 62 -7.59 2.32 2.43
C VAL A 62 -7.09 2.30 0.99
N TRP A 63 -5.93 1.66 0.80
CA TRP A 63 -5.31 1.46 -0.48
C TRP A 63 -6.11 0.51 -1.36
N LYS A 64 -6.17 0.83 -2.64
CA LYS A 64 -6.84 0.08 -3.69
C LYS A 64 -5.98 0.04 -4.94
N PHE A 65 -5.78 -1.13 -5.51
CA PHE A 65 -5.03 -1.35 -6.73
C PHE A 65 -5.95 -1.21 -7.96
N LYS A 66 -5.78 -0.13 -8.72
CA LYS A 66 -6.70 0.20 -9.81
C LYS A 66 -5.95 0.85 -10.97
N TYR A 67 -6.48 0.67 -12.17
CA TYR A 67 -5.96 1.32 -13.37
C TYR A 67 -6.16 2.84 -13.27
N ASP A 68 -5.06 3.58 -13.28
CA ASP A 68 -5.04 5.04 -13.34
C ASP A 68 -4.91 5.49 -14.79
N LYS A 69 -5.95 6.17 -15.28
CA LYS A 69 -6.04 6.65 -16.67
C LYS A 69 -5.00 7.73 -16.98
N ASN A 70 -4.54 8.48 -15.98
CA ASN A 70 -3.63 9.61 -16.18
C ASN A 70 -2.20 9.12 -16.49
N ILE A 71 -1.78 8.04 -15.83
CA ILE A 71 -0.46 7.42 -16.05
C ILE A 71 -0.52 6.15 -16.91
N LYS A 72 -1.72 5.80 -17.39
CA LYS A 72 -2.01 4.63 -18.24
C LYS A 72 -1.45 3.32 -17.67
N GLN A 73 -1.54 3.14 -16.36
CA GLN A 73 -0.99 1.99 -15.66
C GLN A 73 -1.78 1.69 -14.38
N TYR A 74 -1.67 0.46 -13.88
CA TYR A 74 -2.20 0.13 -12.56
C TYR A 74 -1.38 0.79 -11.45
N ALA A 75 -2.08 1.44 -10.54
CA ALA A 75 -1.53 2.21 -9.44
C ALA A 75 -2.24 1.90 -8.12
N VAL A 76 -1.61 2.28 -7.03
CA VAL A 76 -2.24 2.38 -5.72
C VAL A 76 -2.98 3.70 -5.64
N MET A 77 -4.26 3.63 -5.31
CA MET A 77 -5.14 4.78 -5.07
C MET A 77 -5.86 4.62 -3.73
N MET A 78 -6.50 5.69 -3.26
CA MET A 78 -7.41 5.64 -2.10
C MET A 78 -8.81 5.16 -2.52
N GLY A 79 -9.70 4.96 -1.54
CA GLY A 79 -11.07 4.51 -1.76
C GLY A 79 -11.26 2.99 -1.69
N GLY A 80 -10.32 2.27 -1.06
CA GLY A 80 -10.43 0.84 -0.80
C GLY A 80 -11.41 0.50 0.34
N VAL A 81 -11.71 -0.79 0.47
CA VAL A 81 -12.55 -1.35 1.55
C VAL A 81 -11.67 -2.17 2.48
N GLU A 82 -11.78 -1.92 3.78
CA GLU A 82 -11.06 -2.69 4.80
C GLU A 82 -11.76 -4.04 5.07
N GLY A 83 -10.99 -5.13 5.08
CA GLY A 83 -11.49 -6.46 5.38
C GLY A 83 -12.27 -7.12 4.24
N ASN A 84 -13.22 -8.00 4.62
CA ASN A 84 -14.03 -8.82 3.70
C ASN A 84 -13.19 -9.57 2.65
N PRO A 85 -12.22 -10.44 3.05
CA PRO A 85 -11.33 -11.13 2.12
C PRO A 85 -12.12 -11.98 1.13
N GLY A 86 -11.99 -11.67 -0.16
CA GLY A 86 -12.70 -12.38 -1.22
C GLY A 86 -12.66 -11.64 -2.55
N PRO A 87 -13.44 -12.10 -3.54
CA PRO A 87 -13.50 -11.49 -4.86
C PRO A 87 -13.89 -10.00 -4.85
N GLU A 88 -14.79 -9.61 -3.95
CA GLU A 88 -15.34 -8.24 -3.88
C GLU A 88 -14.34 -7.18 -3.42
N THR A 89 -13.32 -7.58 -2.66
CA THR A 89 -12.30 -6.68 -2.13
C THR A 89 -10.90 -7.00 -2.65
N LEU A 90 -10.80 -7.87 -3.66
CA LEU A 90 -9.54 -8.45 -4.16
C LEU A 90 -8.46 -7.39 -4.42
N ASP A 91 -8.86 -6.22 -4.91
CA ASP A 91 -7.99 -5.11 -5.25
C ASP A 91 -7.51 -4.28 -4.05
N ASN A 92 -7.95 -4.57 -2.82
CA ASN A 92 -7.55 -3.85 -1.60
C ASN A 92 -6.44 -4.57 -0.80
N TRP A 93 -5.93 -5.68 -1.34
CA TRP A 93 -5.04 -6.60 -0.66
C TRP A 93 -3.62 -6.58 -1.24
N PHE A 94 -2.67 -6.33 -0.35
CA PHE A 94 -1.26 -6.21 -0.68
C PHE A 94 -0.44 -7.18 0.15
N LYS A 95 0.77 -7.48 -0.33
CA LYS A 95 1.80 -8.20 0.41
C LYS A 95 3.01 -7.31 0.60
N ILE A 96 3.73 -7.60 1.67
CA ILE A 96 5.04 -7.01 1.95
C ILE A 96 6.06 -8.13 1.75
N GLU A 97 7.06 -7.89 0.92
CA GLU A 97 8.11 -8.85 0.63
C GLU A 97 9.47 -8.30 1.04
N LYS A 98 10.42 -9.19 1.37
CA LYS A 98 11.80 -8.79 1.64
C LYS A 98 12.51 -8.38 0.36
N THR A 99 13.43 -7.43 0.51
CA THR A 99 14.46 -7.08 -0.49
C THR A 99 15.84 -7.20 0.16
N LEU A 100 16.91 -6.93 -0.59
CA LEU A 100 18.27 -6.90 -0.04
C LEU A 100 18.44 -5.82 1.05
N PHE A 101 17.74 -4.69 0.92
CA PHE A 101 17.97 -3.48 1.72
C PHE A 101 16.76 -3.02 2.53
N GLY A 102 15.73 -3.86 2.67
CA GLY A 102 14.48 -3.52 3.33
C GLY A 102 13.33 -4.37 2.82
N TYR A 103 12.21 -3.74 2.50
CA TYR A 103 11.00 -4.40 2.04
C TYR A 103 10.44 -3.75 0.78
N LYS A 104 9.50 -4.41 0.11
CA LYS A 104 8.73 -3.83 -1.00
C LYS A 104 7.26 -4.17 -0.87
N PHE A 105 6.42 -3.36 -1.51
CA PHE A 105 5.00 -3.68 -1.67
C PHE A 105 4.75 -4.46 -2.95
N VAL A 106 3.87 -5.45 -2.85
CA VAL A 106 3.47 -6.31 -3.96
C VAL A 106 1.96 -6.41 -3.99
N TYR A 107 1.37 -6.24 -5.17
CA TYR A 107 -0.01 -6.65 -5.42
C TYR A 107 -0.01 -8.10 -5.91
N CYS A 108 -0.35 -9.03 -5.03
CA CYS A 108 -0.43 -10.47 -5.33
C CYS A 108 -1.38 -11.17 -4.33
N PRO A 109 -2.65 -10.74 -4.28
CA PRO A 109 -3.60 -11.23 -3.28
C PRO A 109 -3.86 -12.73 -3.39
N SER A 110 -3.96 -13.39 -2.24
CA SER A 110 -4.35 -14.81 -2.11
C SER A 110 -5.70 -15.01 -1.39
N VAL A 111 -6.46 -13.94 -1.17
CA VAL A 111 -7.77 -13.96 -0.50
C VAL A 111 -8.91 -14.57 -1.34
N CYS A 112 -8.66 -14.88 -2.61
CA CYS A 112 -9.61 -15.52 -3.52
C CYS A 112 -8.90 -16.65 -4.28
N SER A 113 -9.25 -17.90 -4.00
CA SER A 113 -8.61 -19.09 -4.58
C SER A 113 -8.93 -19.32 -6.07
N THR A 114 -10.07 -18.81 -6.55
CA THR A 114 -10.52 -18.96 -7.95
C THR A 114 -10.17 -17.77 -8.83
N CYS A 115 -9.76 -16.64 -8.24
CA CYS A 115 -9.45 -15.42 -8.97
C CYS A 115 -8.09 -15.53 -9.66
N LYS A 116 -8.03 -15.18 -10.95
CA LYS A 116 -6.77 -15.07 -11.67
C LYS A 116 -6.17 -13.69 -11.43
N VAL A 117 -5.03 -13.64 -10.76
CA VAL A 117 -4.36 -12.39 -10.43
C VAL A 117 -2.94 -12.39 -11.00
N MET A 118 -2.59 -11.30 -11.69
CA MET A 118 -1.21 -11.08 -12.12
C MET A 118 -0.46 -10.37 -11.01
N CYS A 119 0.51 -11.05 -10.42
CA CYS A 119 1.32 -10.48 -9.35
C CYS A 119 2.23 -9.37 -9.88
N LYS A 120 2.24 -8.22 -9.21
CA LYS A 120 2.98 -7.03 -9.61
C LYS A 120 3.74 -6.42 -8.44
N ASP A 121 5.01 -6.12 -8.68
CA ASP A 121 5.82 -5.28 -7.83
C ASP A 121 5.42 -3.81 -7.99
N LEU A 122 5.51 -3.05 -6.89
CA LEU A 122 5.13 -1.64 -6.86
C LEU A 122 6.37 -0.75 -6.64
N GLY A 123 6.46 0.32 -7.42
CA GLY A 123 7.53 1.31 -7.36
C GLY A 123 7.02 2.72 -7.67
N ILE A 124 7.92 3.69 -7.63
CA ILE A 124 7.59 5.09 -7.91
C ILE A 124 7.62 5.33 -9.42
N VAL A 125 6.51 5.84 -9.95
CA VAL A 125 6.35 6.24 -11.35
C VAL A 125 5.95 7.71 -11.39
N SER A 126 6.61 8.50 -12.23
CA SER A 126 6.25 9.90 -12.44
C SER A 126 4.93 10.02 -13.19
N GLY A 127 3.94 10.64 -12.56
CA GLY A 127 2.68 11.00 -13.16
C GLY A 127 2.71 12.36 -13.85
N PHE A 128 1.52 12.81 -14.26
CA PHE A 128 1.35 14.15 -14.83
C PHE A 128 1.85 15.22 -13.85
N SER A 129 2.44 16.29 -14.39
CA SER A 129 3.02 17.41 -13.62
C SER A 129 4.04 17.02 -12.55
N GLY A 130 4.77 15.91 -12.72
CA GLY A 130 5.86 15.49 -11.82
C GLY A 130 5.39 14.82 -10.52
N MET A 131 4.08 14.60 -10.35
CA MET A 131 3.56 13.93 -9.16
C MET A 131 3.97 12.46 -9.15
N GLN A 132 4.68 12.03 -8.12
CA GLN A 132 5.07 10.64 -7.93
C GLN A 132 3.86 9.78 -7.54
N ARG A 133 3.69 8.64 -8.21
CA ARG A 133 2.65 7.64 -7.93
C ARG A 133 3.29 6.31 -7.56
N LEU A 134 2.72 5.63 -6.57
CA LEU A 134 3.04 4.22 -6.32
C LEU A 134 2.28 3.37 -7.33
N ALA A 135 2.97 2.76 -8.28
CA ALA A 135 2.38 2.04 -9.39
C ALA A 135 3.17 0.78 -9.73
N VAL A 136 2.63 -0.05 -10.64
CA VAL A 136 3.36 -1.20 -11.17
C VAL A 136 4.71 -0.72 -11.71
N SER A 137 5.80 -1.36 -11.30
CA SER A 137 7.15 -1.00 -11.76
C SER A 137 8.01 -2.25 -11.90
N LYS A 138 8.98 -2.21 -12.83
CA LYS A 138 10.06 -3.20 -12.90
C LYS A 138 11.13 -2.96 -11.84
N ASP A 139 11.20 -1.71 -11.36
CA ASP A 139 12.09 -1.25 -10.30
C ASP A 139 11.24 -0.97 -9.05
N PRO A 140 11.03 -1.98 -8.18
CA PRO A 140 10.22 -1.83 -6.98
C PRO A 140 10.84 -0.82 -6.00
N LEU A 141 9.98 -0.06 -5.33
CA LEU A 141 10.42 0.82 -4.26
C LEU A 141 10.81 -0.03 -3.04
N SER A 142 12.06 0.09 -2.60
CA SER A 142 12.50 -0.46 -1.32
C SER A 142 12.17 0.51 -0.18
N VAL A 143 11.54 -0.01 0.87
CA VAL A 143 11.08 0.76 2.03
C VAL A 143 11.53 0.12 3.34
N ASN A 144 11.67 0.95 4.36
CA ASN A 144 11.88 0.54 5.74
C ASN A 144 10.68 0.95 6.60
N PHE A 145 10.34 0.14 7.60
CA PHE A 145 9.22 0.38 8.51
C PHE A 145 9.74 0.96 9.82
N TYR A 146 9.18 2.09 10.22
CA TYR A 146 9.48 2.74 11.50
C TYR A 146 8.22 2.79 12.34
N LYS A 147 8.34 2.42 13.61
CA LYS A 147 7.23 2.54 14.54
C LYS A 147 7.07 4.02 14.90
N ASN A 148 5.86 4.55 14.74
CA ASN A 148 5.53 5.86 15.28
C ASN A 148 5.55 5.78 16.83
N VAL A 149 6.31 6.67 17.48
CA VAL A 149 6.52 6.70 18.93
C VAL A 149 5.47 7.57 19.59
#